data_AF-A0A2P6PA17-F1
#
_entry.id   AF-A0A2P6PA17-F1
#
_cell.length_a   1.000
_cell.length_b   1.000
_cell.length_c   1.000
_cell.angle_alpha   90.00
_cell.angle_beta   90.00
_cell.angle_gamma   90.00
#
_symmetry.space_group_name_H-M   'P 1'
#
loop_
_entity.id
_entity.type
_entity.pdbx_description
1 polymer ?
#
loop_
_entity_poly.entity_id
_entity_poly.type
_entity_poly.pdbx_seq_one_letter_code
_entity_poly.pdbx_strand_id
1 'polypeptide(L)'
;MSMVGFYIGNESGTVAMVRGSSIDIVLNDESKQQTPTVVCFGDEQQVIGSGEAAASSIMTPNSISQINRSIGILCCRVISSRYLYCY
;
A
#
# COMPACT_ATOMS: atom_id res chain seq x y z
N MET A 1 -10.02 25.60 7.98
CA MET A 1 -9.75 24.16 8.19
C MET A 1 -9.17 23.59 6.91
N SER A 2 -8.19 22.68 7.00
CA SER A 2 -7.64 21.96 5.85
C SER A 2 -8.03 20.48 5.98
N MET A 3 -8.31 19.83 4.85
CA MET A 3 -8.73 18.43 4.78
C MET A 3 -7.70 17.65 3.97
N VAL A 4 -7.44 16.40 4.37
CA VAL A 4 -6.55 15.49 3.64
C VAL A 4 -7.37 14.30 3.14
N GLY A 5 -7.30 14.05 1.84
CA GLY A 5 -7.87 12.88 1.19
C GLY A 5 -6.78 11.85 0.94
N PHE A 6 -7.06 10.61 1.31
CA PHE A 6 -6.21 9.46 1.04
C PHE A 6 -6.86 8.61 -0.05
N TYR A 7 -6.17 8.45 -1.16
CA TYR A 7 -6.48 7.43 -2.13
C TYR A 7 -5.51 6.27 -1.91
N ILE A 8 -6.04 5.12 -1.51
CA ILE A 8 -5.26 3.89 -1.37
C ILE A 8 -5.64 3.04 -2.58
N GLY A 9 -4.66 2.74 -3.44
CA GLY A 9 -4.82 1.81 -4.56
C GLY A 9 -4.18 0.46 -4.24
N ASN A 10 -4.25 -0.46 -5.21
CA ASN A 10 -3.64 -1.78 -5.04
C ASN A 10 -2.12 -1.77 -5.24
N GLU A 11 -1.65 -0.90 -6.12
CA GLU A 11 -0.25 -0.78 -6.53
C GLU A 11 0.39 0.49 -5.97
N SER A 12 -0.35 1.60 -5.98
CA SER A 12 0.07 2.88 -5.42
C SER A 12 -1.10 3.63 -4.78
N GLY A 13 -0.77 4.53 -3.86
CA GLY A 13 -1.67 5.49 -3.24
C GLY A 13 -1.22 6.93 -3.51
N THR A 14 -2.16 7.86 -3.33
CA THR A 14 -1.96 9.29 -3.52
C THR A 14 -2.60 10.03 -2.35
N VAL A 15 -1.94 11.09 -1.91
CA VAL A 15 -2.44 11.97 -0.85
C VAL A 15 -2.75 13.33 -1.46
N ALA A 16 -3.96 13.82 -1.24
CA ALA A 16 -4.39 15.15 -1.67
C ALA A 16 -4.76 15.99 -0.46
N MET A 17 -4.41 17.27 -0.47
CA MET A 17 -4.71 18.22 0.60
C MET A 17 -5.53 19.38 0.04
N VAL A 18 -6.60 19.74 0.73
CA VAL A 18 -7.39 20.93 0.41
C VAL A 18 -6.86 22.10 1.24
N ARG A 19 -6.40 23.15 0.55
CA ARG A 19 -5.93 24.41 1.15
C ARG A 19 -6.71 25.57 0.55
N GLY A 20 -7.66 26.12 1.31
CA GLY A 20 -8.56 27.17 0.84
C GLY A 20 -9.51 26.63 -0.25
N SER A 21 -9.43 27.20 -1.45
CA SER A 21 -10.20 26.79 -2.63
C SER A 21 -9.44 25.83 -3.56
N SER A 22 -8.19 25.49 -3.23
CA SER A 22 -7.32 24.68 -4.08
C SER A 22 -7.11 23.29 -3.51
N ILE A 23 -6.87 22.31 -4.39
CA ILE A 23 -6.53 20.92 -4.06
C ILE A 23 -5.13 20.67 -4.56
N ASP A 24 -4.21 20.36 -3.65
CA ASP A 24 -2.82 20.07 -3.97
C ASP A 24 -2.53 18.58 -3.74
N ILE A 25 -1.80 17.96 -4.66
CA ILE A 25 -1.30 16.59 -4.48
C ILE A 25 0.01 16.67 -3.69
N VAL A 26 0.08 15.93 -2.59
CA VAL A 26 1.26 15.85 -1.74
C VAL A 26 2.26 14.90 -2.39
N LEU A 27 3.49 15.37 -2.58
CA LEU A 27 4.59 14.56 -3.06
C LEU A 27 5.22 13.78 -1.91
N ASN A 28 5.69 12.57 -2.19
CA ASN A 28 6.47 11.77 -1.25
C ASN A 28 7.94 12.26 -1.17
N ASP A 29 8.74 11.57 -0.37
CA ASP A 29 10.17 11.89 -0.18
C ASP A 29 10.99 11.78 -1.47
N GLU A 30 10.50 11.05 -2.47
CA GLU A 30 11.11 10.97 -3.81
C GLU A 30 10.56 12.01 -4.80
N SER A 31 9.79 12.99 -4.31
CA SER A 31 9.12 14.01 -5.15
C SER A 31 8.14 13.42 -6.18
N LYS A 32 7.57 12.25 -5.91
CA LYS A 32 6.52 11.61 -6.74
C LYS A 32 5.14 11.79 -6.11
N GLN A 33 4.14 11.97 -6.98
CA GLN A 33 2.73 12.09 -6.57
C GLN A 33 2.11 10.75 -6.12
N GLN A 34 2.74 9.64 -6.49
CA GLN A 34 2.28 8.30 -6.17
C GLN A 34 3.28 7.62 -5.25
N THR A 35 2.76 6.98 -4.21
CA THR A 35 3.53 6.19 -3.25
C THR A 35 3.13 4.73 -3.39
N PRO A 36 4.06 3.79 -3.60
CA PRO A 36 3.75 2.37 -3.67
C PRO A 36 2.97 1.88 -2.45
N THR A 37 1.94 1.06 -2.65
CA THR A 37 1.14 0.48 -1.54
C THR A 37 1.70 -0.87 -1.14
N VAL A 38 2.93 -0.83 -0.62
CA VAL A 38 3.68 -1.98 -0.13
C VAL A 38 4.10 -1.68 1.30
N VAL A 39 4.15 -2.72 2.13
CA VAL A 39 4.69 -2.67 3.48
C VAL A 39 5.71 -3.78 3.61
N CYS A 40 6.94 -3.46 4.02
CA CYS A 40 7.96 -4.47 4.30
C CYS A 40 8.29 -4.52 5.79
N PHE A 41 8.31 -5.73 6.34
CA PHE A 41 8.69 -6.00 7.72
C PHE A 41 10.19 -6.29 7.80
N GLY A 42 10.96 -5.27 8.20
CA GLY A 42 12.35 -5.46 8.63
C GLY A 42 12.42 -5.85 10.11
N ASP A 43 13.62 -6.24 10.56
CA ASP A 43 13.84 -6.72 11.94
C ASP A 43 13.70 -5.61 12.99
N GLU A 44 14.02 -4.36 12.64
CA GLU A 44 13.95 -3.21 13.56
C GLU A 44 12.87 -2.20 13.20
N GLN A 45 12.53 -2.07 11.91
CA GLN A 45 11.59 -1.07 11.43
C GLN A 45 10.66 -1.63 10.36
N GLN A 46 9.41 -1.18 10.43
CA GLN A 46 8.44 -1.31 9.36
C GLN A 46 8.59 -0.06 8.50
N VAL A 47 8.94 -0.26 7.24
CA VAL A 47 9.13 0.83 6.29
C VAL A 47 7.91 0.80 5.36
N ILE A 48 7.39 1.98 4.94
CA ILE A 48 6.18 2.12 4.09
C ILE A 48 6.41 3.04 2.88
N GLY A 49 6.06 2.58 1.67
CA GLY A 49 6.11 3.33 0.43
C GLY A 49 7.31 3.02 -0.48
N SER A 50 8.00 4.08 -0.92
CA SER A 50 8.95 3.98 -2.02
C SER A 50 10.29 3.37 -1.64
N GLY A 51 10.72 3.58 -0.38
CA GLY A 51 11.90 2.92 0.18
C GLY A 51 11.78 1.39 0.18
N GLU A 52 10.57 0.84 0.39
CA GLU A 52 10.38 -0.61 0.33
C GLU A 52 9.83 -1.18 -0.95
N ALA A 53 9.38 -0.38 -1.92
CA ALA A 53 9.26 -0.92 -3.27
C ALA A 53 10.62 -1.46 -3.74
N ALA A 54 11.72 -0.76 -3.38
CA ALA A 54 13.07 -1.25 -3.59
C ALA A 54 13.39 -2.47 -2.71
N ALA A 55 13.11 -2.41 -1.40
CA ALA A 55 13.39 -3.52 -0.48
C ALA A 55 12.55 -4.78 -0.76
N SER A 56 11.33 -4.66 -1.30
CA SER A 56 10.43 -5.78 -1.61
C SER A 56 10.96 -6.69 -2.71
N SER A 57 11.84 -6.17 -3.58
CA SER A 57 12.54 -7.01 -4.57
C SER A 57 13.62 -7.90 -3.94
N ILE A 58 14.05 -7.56 -2.72
CA ILE A 58 15.14 -8.22 -1.98
C ILE A 58 14.59 -9.03 -0.78
N MET A 59 13.53 -8.54 -0.13
CA MET A 59 12.93 -9.05 1.11
C MET A 59 11.54 -9.67 0.89
N THR A 60 11.38 -10.36 -0.24
CA THR A 60 10.11 -10.91 -0.76
C THR A 60 9.20 -11.62 0.26
N PRO A 61 9.68 -12.47 1.20
CA PRO A 61 8.77 -13.14 2.14
C PRO A 61 8.16 -12.21 3.20
N ASN A 62 8.83 -11.09 3.50
CA ASN A 62 8.40 -10.15 4.54
C ASN A 62 7.71 -8.91 3.96
N SER A 63 7.37 -8.95 2.66
CA SER A 63 6.73 -7.85 1.95
C SER A 63 5.27 -8.16 1.67
N ILE A 64 4.37 -7.27 2.10
CA ILE A 64 2.94 -7.36 1.81
C ILE A 64 2.59 -6.29 0.77
N SER A 65 2.01 -6.74 -0.33
CA SER A 65 1.46 -5.89 -1.39
C SER A 65 -0.02 -6.21 -1.60
N GLN A 66 -0.70 -5.41 -2.42
CA GLN A 66 -2.12 -5.60 -2.74
C GLN A 66 -3.06 -5.58 -1.52
N ILE A 67 -2.67 -4.83 -0.48
CA ILE A 67 -3.37 -4.78 0.82
C ILE A 67 -4.84 -4.45 0.63
N ASN A 68 -5.15 -3.53 -0.27
CA ASN A 68 -6.51 -3.09 -0.56
C ASN A 68 -7.46 -4.22 -0.95
N ARG A 69 -6.97 -5.26 -1.63
CA ARG A 69 -7.78 -6.44 -2.00
C ARG A 69 -8.02 -7.35 -0.81
N SER A 70 -7.12 -7.38 0.17
CA SER A 70 -7.21 -8.25 1.34
C SER A 70 -8.11 -7.69 2.44
N ILE A 71 -8.37 -6.37 2.42
CA ILE A 71 -9.26 -5.73 3.40
C ILE A 71 -10.69 -6.28 3.24
N GLY A 72 -11.28 -6.70 4.36
CA GLY A 72 -12.66 -7.20 4.39
C GLY A 72 -12.84 -8.63 3.85
N ILE A 73 -11.76 -9.32 3.46
CA ILE A 73 -11.83 -10.74 3.08
C ILE A 73 -11.71 -11.62 4.33
N LEU A 74 -12.67 -12.54 4.50
CA LEU A 74 -12.60 -13.58 5.51
C LEU A 74 -11.50 -14.59 5.15
N CYS A 75 -10.64 -14.94 6.10
CA CYS A 75 -9.52 -15.87 5.90
C CYS A 75 -9.93 -17.16 5.15
N CYS A 76 -11.05 -17.78 5.52
CA CYS A 76 -11.55 -19.00 4.86
C CYS A 76 -11.84 -18.83 3.36
N ARG A 77 -12.18 -17.63 2.90
CA ARG A 77 -12.46 -17.36 1.48
C ARG A 77 -11.18 -17.31 0.63
N VAL A 78 -10.06 -16.86 1.20
CA VAL A 78 -8.74 -16.90 0.55
C VAL A 78 -8.25 -18.34 0.42
N ILE A 79 -8.43 -19.16 1.47
CA ILE A 79 -7.98 -20.55 1.51
C ILE A 79 -8.85 -21.41 0.57
N SER A 80 -10.18 -21.26 0.59
CA SER A 80 -11.08 -22.06 -0.24
C SER A 80 -10.82 -21.88 -1.75
N SER A 81 -10.41 -20.69 -2.21
CA SER A 81 -10.09 -20.47 -3.63
C SER A 81 -8.79 -21.14 -4.09
N ARG A 82 -7.87 -21.52 -3.19
CA ARG A 82 -6.61 -22.21 -3.54
C ARG A 82 -6.66 -23.73 -3.32
N TYR A 83 -7.57 -24.22 -2.48
CA TYR A 83 -7.69 -25.65 -2.16
C TYR A 83 -8.79 -26.40 -2.94
N LEU A 84 -9.42 -25.77 -3.94
CA LEU A 84 -10.44 -26.43 -4.78
C LEU A 84 -9.87 -27.28 -5.93
N TYR A 85 -8.55 -27.49 -5.99
CA TYR A 85 -7.88 -28.40 -6.92
C TYR A 85 -6.98 -29.39 -6.17
N CYS A 86 -7.56 -30.20 -5.30
CA CYS A 86 -6.98 -31.47 -4.85
C CYS A 86 -8.12 -32.49 -4.75
N TYR A 87 -8.41 -33.13 -5.88
CA TYR A 87 -9.02 -34.45 -5.94
C TYR A 87 -7.92 -35.46 -6.27
#